data_AF-A0A076VFG9-F1
#
_entry.id   AF-A0A076VFG9-F1
#
_cell.length_a   1.000
_cell.length_b   1.000
_cell.length_c   1.000
_cell.angle_alpha   90.00
_cell.angle_beta   90.00
_cell.angle_gamma   90.00
#
_symmetry.space_group_name_H-M   'P 1'
#
loop_
_entity.id
_entity.type
_entity.pdbx_description
1 polymer ?
#
loop_
_entity_poly.entity_id
_entity_poly.type
_entity_poly.pdbx_seq_one_letter_code
_entity_poly.pdbx_strand_id
1 'polypeptide(L)'
;MIQWVWVQSQADAPTPWQMGFQDSATKAMQGIVDLHNDMCFFLIRILVLVLWLGARIVVSFHHTRQPVPERFNHHTNLELIWAILPSLVVTLIALPSLTLIYSFDDLAAEPALTVKVVGRQWYWSYEMKEHARYSWIDPNTLLDLSK
;
A
#
# COMPACT_ATOMS: atom_id res chain seq x y z
N MET A 1 -29.61 -34.46 -10.84
CA MET A 1 -28.24 -34.33 -10.28
C MET A 1 -27.66 -33.06 -10.90
N ILE A 2 -27.85 -31.91 -10.26
CA ILE A 2 -27.45 -30.61 -10.81
C ILE A 2 -25.99 -30.39 -10.43
N GLN A 3 -25.11 -30.41 -11.43
CA GLN A 3 -23.68 -30.17 -11.25
C GLN A 3 -23.47 -28.66 -11.18
N TRP A 4 -23.29 -28.15 -9.96
CA TRP A 4 -22.86 -26.76 -9.74
C TRP A 4 -21.42 -26.64 -10.26
N VAL A 5 -21.27 -26.13 -11.48
CA VAL A 5 -19.97 -25.69 -11.98
C VAL A 5 -19.62 -24.43 -11.21
N TRP A 6 -18.81 -24.59 -10.16
CA TRP A 6 -18.12 -23.46 -9.56
C TRP A 6 -17.15 -22.92 -10.61
N VAL A 7 -17.58 -21.90 -11.36
CA VAL A 7 -16.61 -21.01 -12.00
C VAL A 7 -15.90 -20.32 -10.84
N GLN A 8 -14.75 -20.87 -10.47
CA GLN A 8 -13.78 -20.18 -9.63
C GLN A 8 -13.30 -18.97 -10.44
N SER A 9 -14.08 -17.90 -10.42
CA SER A 9 -13.58 -16.57 -10.72
C SER A 9 -12.48 -16.32 -9.71
N GLN A 10 -11.22 -16.43 -10.12
CA GLN A 10 -10.10 -15.92 -9.34
C GLN A 10 -10.17 -14.39 -9.39
N ALA A 11 -11.15 -13.83 -8.70
CA ALA A 11 -11.26 -12.39 -8.50
C ALA A 11 -10.19 -12.01 -7.49
N ASP A 12 -8.98 -11.67 -7.97
CA ASP A 12 -7.82 -11.16 -7.21
C ASP A 12 -7.89 -11.47 -5.70
N ALA A 13 -7.94 -12.77 -5.39
CA ALA A 13 -8.18 -13.25 -4.05
C ALA A 13 -6.85 -13.43 -3.33
N PRO A 14 -6.80 -13.28 -2.00
CA PRO A 14 -5.59 -13.60 -1.26
C PRO A 14 -5.23 -15.07 -1.48
N THR A 15 -3.97 -15.33 -1.83
CA THR A 15 -3.48 -16.69 -2.06
C THR A 15 -2.82 -17.23 -0.78
N PRO A 16 -2.93 -18.55 -0.49
CA PRO A 16 -2.27 -19.14 0.67
C PRO A 16 -0.76 -18.88 0.63
N TRP A 17 -0.20 -18.42 1.76
CA TRP A 17 1.23 -18.11 1.92
C TRP A 17 1.76 -16.93 1.09
N GLN A 18 0.87 -16.08 0.56
CA GLN A 18 1.28 -14.85 -0.13
C GLN A 18 2.04 -13.91 0.80
N MET A 19 3.14 -13.35 0.31
CA MET A 19 3.85 -12.24 0.94
C MET A 19 3.76 -11.02 0.03
N GLY A 20 3.39 -9.86 0.60
CA GLY A 20 3.20 -8.62 -0.15
C GLY A 20 1.75 -8.34 -0.55
N PHE A 21 1.58 -7.52 -1.58
CA PHE A 21 0.26 -7.10 -2.09
C PHE A 21 -0.34 -8.11 -3.07
N GLN A 22 -1.65 -7.98 -3.31
CA GLN A 22 -2.36 -8.59 -4.43
C GLN A 22 -1.95 -7.93 -5.76
N ASP A 23 -2.33 -8.56 -6.87
CA ASP A 23 -2.09 -8.02 -8.20
C ASP A 23 -2.81 -6.68 -8.38
N SER A 24 -2.14 -5.76 -9.07
CA SER A 24 -2.64 -4.41 -9.25
C SER A 24 -3.67 -4.34 -10.39
N ALA A 25 -4.92 -4.07 -10.04
CA ALA A 25 -6.00 -3.86 -11.02
C ALA A 25 -6.20 -2.38 -11.42
N THR A 26 -5.47 -1.43 -10.80
CA THR A 26 -5.64 0.00 -11.05
C THR A 26 -4.30 0.73 -11.10
N LYS A 27 -4.22 1.83 -11.86
CA LYS A 27 -3.02 2.69 -11.88
C LYS A 27 -2.68 3.24 -10.49
N ALA A 28 -3.70 3.50 -9.68
CA ALA A 28 -3.51 3.94 -8.30
C ALA A 28 -2.81 2.87 -7.46
N MET A 29 -3.27 1.62 -7.54
CA MET A 29 -2.64 0.50 -6.84
C MET A 29 -1.21 0.26 -7.33
N GLN A 30 -0.94 0.40 -8.63
CA GLN A 30 0.42 0.28 -9.16
C GLN A 30 1.35 1.31 -8.52
N GLY A 31 0.92 2.58 -8.43
CA GLY A 31 1.70 3.63 -7.77
C GLY A 31 1.94 3.37 -6.28
N ILE A 32 0.98 2.73 -5.58
CA ILE A 32 1.17 2.31 -4.18
C ILE A 32 2.25 1.23 -4.07
N VAL A 33 2.22 0.23 -4.96
CA VAL A 33 3.24 -0.85 -4.97
C VAL A 33 4.63 -0.29 -5.27
N ASP A 34 4.73 0.64 -6.23
CA ASP A 34 6.00 1.28 -6.59
C ASP A 34 6.55 2.09 -5.39
N LEU A 35 5.72 2.92 -4.76
CA LEU A 35 6.10 3.69 -3.56
C LEU A 35 6.51 2.78 -2.40
N HIS A 36 5.79 1.67 -2.20
CA HIS A 36 6.14 0.67 -1.19
C HIS A 36 7.53 0.09 -1.43
N ASN A 37 7.82 -0.32 -2.67
CA ASN A 37 9.12 -0.89 -3.04
C ASN A 37 10.26 0.11 -2.83
N ASP A 38 10.06 1.37 -3.23
CA ASP A 38 11.04 2.45 -3.02
C ASP A 38 11.30 2.71 -1.53
N MET A 39 10.25 2.75 -0.72
CA MET A 39 10.39 2.91 0.74
C MET A 39 11.13 1.71 1.36
N CYS A 40 10.72 0.48 1.01
CA CYS A 40 11.36 -0.75 1.51
C CYS A 40 12.84 -0.81 1.16
N PHE A 41 13.24 -0.36 -0.03
CA PHE A 41 14.63 -0.29 -0.44
C PHE A 41 15.49 0.57 0.50
N PHE A 42 15.02 1.77 0.88
CA PHE A 42 15.73 2.62 1.85
C PHE A 42 15.73 2.00 3.26
N LEU A 43 14.59 1.48 3.71
CA LEU A 43 14.45 0.92 5.05
C LEU A 43 15.33 -0.33 5.25
N ILE A 44 15.38 -1.25 4.29
CA ILE A 44 16.23 -2.44 4.36
C ILE A 44 17.71 -2.06 4.42
N ARG A 45 18.13 -1.05 3.65
CA ARG A 45 19.53 -0.57 3.67
C ARG A 45 19.91 0.02 5.02
N ILE A 46 19.04 0.83 5.61
CA ILE A 46 19.25 1.40 6.95
C ILE A 46 19.31 0.27 7.98
N LEU A 47 18.38 -0.70 7.90
CA LEU A 47 18.34 -1.83 8.81
C LEU A 47 19.65 -2.65 8.75
N VAL A 48 20.12 -2.99 7.55
CA VAL A 48 21.38 -3.73 7.36
C VAL A 48 22.56 -2.93 7.90
N LEU A 49 22.63 -1.61 7.66
CA LEU A 49 23.69 -0.76 8.19
C LEU A 49 23.71 -0.75 9.72
N VAL A 50 22.55 -0.59 10.36
CA VAL A 50 22.43 -0.55 11.83
C VAL A 50 22.78 -1.90 12.45
N LEU A 51 22.27 -3.00 11.89
CA LEU A 51 22.58 -4.35 12.36
C LEU A 51 24.07 -4.66 12.20
N TRP A 52 24.66 -4.29 11.06
CA TRP A 52 26.10 -4.44 10.83
C TRP A 52 26.92 -3.63 11.83
N LEU A 53 26.57 -2.35 12.05
CA LEU A 53 27.28 -1.49 13.01
C LEU A 53 27.16 -2.05 14.43
N GLY A 54 25.97 -2.50 14.84
CA GLY A 54 25.74 -3.15 16.13
C GLY A 54 26.59 -4.41 16.30
N ALA A 55 26.62 -5.30 15.30
CA ALA A 55 27.47 -6.48 15.32
C ALA A 55 28.96 -6.11 15.39
N ARG A 56 29.39 -5.08 14.65
CA ARG A 56 30.77 -4.57 14.68
C ARG A 56 31.14 -4.01 16.04
N ILE A 57 30.23 -3.32 16.72
CA ILE A 57 30.44 -2.80 18.08
C ILE A 57 30.65 -3.97 19.05
N VAL A 58 29.74 -4.95 19.05
CA VAL A 58 29.83 -6.12 19.93
C VAL A 58 31.14 -6.89 19.73
N VAL A 59 31.56 -7.10 18.47
CA VAL A 59 32.77 -7.84 18.13
C VAL A 59 34.03 -7.05 18.46
N SER A 60 34.09 -5.75 18.11
CA SER A 60 35.31 -4.94 18.24
C SER A 60 35.57 -4.49 19.68
N PHE A 61 34.51 -4.14 20.42
CA PHE A 61 34.60 -3.62 21.80
C PHE A 61 34.30 -4.68 22.87
N HIS A 62 34.37 -5.96 22.52
CA HIS A 62 34.32 -7.03 23.52
C HIS A 62 35.49 -6.91 24.50
N HIS A 63 35.26 -7.19 25.79
CA HIS A 63 36.26 -7.08 26.86
C HIS A 63 37.60 -7.77 26.55
N THR A 64 37.58 -8.89 25.81
CA THR A 64 38.82 -9.59 25.43
C THR A 64 39.66 -8.85 24.39
N ARG A 65 39.06 -7.94 23.61
CA ARG A 65 39.75 -7.12 22.61
C ARG A 65 40.05 -5.71 23.10
N GLN A 66 39.10 -5.09 23.81
CA GLN A 66 39.23 -3.74 24.35
C GLN A 66 38.95 -3.74 25.87
N PRO A 67 39.94 -4.06 26.71
CA PRO A 67 39.76 -4.12 28.17
C PRO A 67 39.65 -2.74 28.83
N VAL A 68 40.21 -1.68 28.22
CA VAL A 68 40.14 -0.31 28.74
C VAL A 68 39.26 0.54 27.81
N PRO A 69 38.14 1.11 28.32
CA PRO A 69 37.25 1.94 27.51
C PRO A 69 37.83 3.34 27.27
N GLU A 70 37.59 3.88 26.08
CA GLU A 70 37.89 5.28 25.76
C GLU A 70 36.90 6.24 26.44
N ARG A 71 37.32 7.47 26.69
CA ARG A 71 36.57 8.48 27.46
C ARG A 71 36.24 9.73 26.63
N PHE A 72 35.57 9.56 25.50
CA PHE A 72 34.99 10.67 24.73
C PHE A 72 33.49 10.75 24.99
N ASN A 73 32.93 11.96 25.02
CA ASN A 73 31.50 12.19 25.30
C ASN A 73 30.74 12.90 24.18
N HIS A 74 31.44 13.55 23.24
CA HIS A 74 30.80 14.28 22.15
C HIS A 74 31.69 14.29 20.89
N HIS A 75 31.05 14.28 19.74
CA HIS A 75 31.75 14.43 18.46
C HIS A 75 30.86 15.19 17.48
N THR A 76 30.89 16.53 17.55
CA THR A 76 29.99 17.43 16.82
C THR A 76 29.92 17.14 15.32
N ASN A 77 31.04 16.79 14.69
CA ASN A 77 31.05 16.46 13.25
C ASN A 77 30.25 15.18 12.95
N LEU A 78 30.31 14.17 13.83
CA LEU A 78 29.55 12.92 13.67
C LEU A 78 28.06 13.19 13.88
N GLU A 79 27.74 13.98 14.91
CA GLU A 79 26.37 14.37 15.25
C GLU A 79 25.70 15.15 14.12
N LEU A 80 26.44 16.01 13.43
CA LEU A 80 25.94 16.71 12.26
C LEU A 80 25.66 15.75 11.09
N ILE A 81 26.60 14.84 10.81
CA ILE A 81 26.48 13.88 9.70
C ILE A 81 25.27 12.97 9.90
N TRP A 82 25.09 12.40 11.09
CA TRP A 82 23.98 11.50 11.36
C TRP A 82 22.62 12.18 11.45
N ALA A 83 22.57 13.52 11.49
CA ALA A 83 21.31 14.26 11.57
C ALA A 83 20.87 14.64 10.16
N ILE A 84 21.81 15.07 9.32
CA ILE A 84 21.57 15.42 7.92
C ILE A 84 21.25 14.19 7.09
N LEU A 85 22.00 13.09 7.25
CA LEU A 85 21.82 11.89 6.42
C LEU A 85 20.38 11.32 6.49
N PRO A 86 19.80 11.06 7.68
CA PRO A 86 18.42 10.57 7.78
C PRO A 86 17.39 11.58 7.28
N SER A 87 17.59 12.88 7.53
CA SER A 87 16.70 13.93 7.04
C SER A 87 16.63 13.94 5.50
N LEU A 88 17.78 13.75 4.84
CA LEU A 88 17.85 13.65 3.37
C LEU A 88 17.10 12.41 2.86
N VAL A 89 17.27 11.25 3.50
CA VAL A 89 16.56 10.02 3.11
C VAL A 89 15.05 10.19 3.24
N VAL A 90 14.55 10.76 4.35
CA VAL A 90 13.11 11.03 4.54
C VAL A 90 12.59 11.98 3.45
N THR A 91 13.35 13.03 3.12
CA THR A 91 12.97 13.98 2.06
C THR A 91 12.84 13.28 0.71
N LEU A 92 13.77 12.38 0.37
CA LEU A 92 13.73 11.61 -0.89
C LEU A 92 12.52 10.68 -0.97
N ILE A 93 12.06 10.11 0.15
CA ILE A 93 10.85 9.28 0.20
C ILE A 93 9.58 10.14 0.14
N ALA A 94 9.61 11.34 0.73
CA ALA A 94 8.45 12.22 0.79
C ALA A 94 8.04 12.75 -0.60
N LEU A 95 9.00 13.05 -1.48
CA LEU A 95 8.73 13.58 -2.83
C LEU A 95 7.82 12.67 -3.69
N PRO A 96 8.14 11.38 -3.93
CA PRO A 96 7.26 10.50 -4.69
C PRO A 96 5.93 10.25 -3.97
N SER A 97 5.92 10.22 -2.63
CA SER A 97 4.69 10.06 -1.85
C SER A 97 3.71 11.21 -2.05
N LEU A 98 4.21 12.45 -2.11
CA LEU A 98 3.36 13.62 -2.37
C LEU A 98 2.87 13.64 -3.81
N THR A 99 3.74 13.34 -4.79
CA THR A 99 3.29 13.24 -6.19
C THR A 99 2.18 12.20 -6.37
N LEU A 100 2.29 11.06 -5.68
CA LEU A 100 1.28 10.00 -5.74
C LEU A 100 -0.07 10.46 -5.15
N ILE A 101 -0.09 11.11 -3.98
CA ILE A 101 -1.35 11.52 -3.35
C ILE A 101 -2.11 12.55 -4.21
N TYR A 102 -1.40 13.48 -4.85
CA TYR A 102 -2.03 14.44 -5.76
C TYR A 102 -2.58 13.77 -7.02
N SER A 103 -1.93 12.73 -7.52
CA SER A 103 -2.43 11.98 -8.68
C SER A 103 -3.78 11.28 -8.42
N PHE A 104 -4.12 10.98 -7.17
CA PHE A 104 -5.39 10.35 -6.81
C PHE A 104 -6.57 11.31 -6.84
N ASP A 105 -6.33 12.61 -6.58
CA ASP A 105 -7.37 13.63 -6.65
C ASP A 105 -7.81 13.84 -8.10
N ASP A 106 -6.85 13.87 -9.03
CA ASP A 106 -7.11 14.00 -10.47
C ASP A 106 -7.94 12.83 -11.03
N LEU A 107 -7.75 11.60 -10.51
CA LEU A 107 -8.51 10.42 -10.96
C LEU A 107 -10.01 10.52 -10.67
N ALA A 108 -10.44 11.37 -9.72
CA ALA A 108 -11.83 11.52 -9.31
C ALA A 108 -12.60 12.60 -10.09
N ALA A 109 -11.93 13.39 -10.94
CA ALA A 109 -12.51 14.59 -11.54
C ALA A 109 -13.64 14.33 -12.55
N GLU A 110 -13.51 13.31 -13.41
CA GLU A 110 -14.51 13.02 -14.47
C GLU A 110 -14.85 11.51 -14.53
N PRO A 111 -15.78 11.01 -13.69
CA PRO A 111 -16.13 9.61 -13.67
C PRO A 111 -17.04 9.22 -14.86
N ALA A 112 -16.68 8.16 -15.58
CA ALA A 112 -17.52 7.59 -16.64
C ALA A 112 -18.73 6.79 -16.12
N LEU A 113 -18.72 6.38 -14.84
CA LEU A 113 -19.81 5.67 -14.17
C LEU A 113 -19.89 6.12 -12.71
N THR A 114 -21.08 6.51 -12.26
CA THR A 114 -21.33 6.83 -10.85
C THR A 114 -22.15 5.74 -10.17
N VAL A 115 -21.53 5.04 -9.23
CA VAL A 115 -22.19 4.07 -8.34
C VAL A 115 -22.23 4.64 -6.93
N LYS A 116 -23.41 4.80 -6.36
CA LYS A 116 -23.58 5.15 -4.95
C LYS A 116 -23.63 3.87 -4.13
N VAL A 117 -22.69 3.71 -3.21
CA VAL A 117 -22.62 2.57 -2.29
C VAL A 117 -23.10 3.02 -0.91
N VAL A 118 -24.07 2.32 -0.34
CA VAL A 118 -24.63 2.58 0.99
C VAL A 118 -24.33 1.40 1.91
N GLY A 119 -23.55 1.65 2.96
CA GLY A 119 -23.28 0.65 4.00
C GLY A 119 -24.43 0.55 5.00
N ARG A 120 -24.91 -0.66 5.23
CA ARG A 120 -25.93 -1.00 6.25
C ARG A 120 -25.34 -2.01 7.22
N GLN A 121 -26.05 -2.30 8.30
CA GLN A 121 -25.61 -3.30 9.27
C GLN A 121 -25.44 -4.67 8.59
N TRP A 122 -24.18 -5.08 8.40
CA TRP A 122 -23.71 -6.33 7.78
C TRP A 122 -23.97 -6.52 6.28
N TYR A 123 -24.38 -5.50 5.53
CA TYR A 123 -24.47 -5.59 4.07
C TYR A 123 -24.35 -4.22 3.39
N TRP A 124 -24.14 -4.25 2.08
CA TRP A 124 -24.01 -3.07 1.23
C TRP A 124 -25.16 -3.02 0.22
N SER A 125 -25.71 -1.85 -0.04
CA SER A 125 -26.67 -1.61 -1.12
C SER A 125 -26.07 -0.64 -2.14
N TYR A 126 -26.32 -0.88 -3.42
CA TYR A 126 -25.72 -0.15 -4.55
C TYR A 126 -26.82 0.52 -5.37
N GLU A 127 -26.64 1.80 -5.69
CA GLU A 127 -27.55 2.59 -6.52
C GLU A 127 -26.78 3.17 -7.71
N MET A 128 -27.27 2.97 -8.94
CA MET A 128 -26.66 3.50 -10.16
C MET A 128 -27.66 4.44 -10.85
N LYS A 129 -27.34 5.73 -10.95
CA LYS A 129 -28.29 6.73 -11.47
C LYS A 129 -28.41 6.72 -12.99
N GLU A 130 -27.39 6.24 -13.71
CA GLU A 130 -27.28 6.39 -15.17
C GLU A 130 -27.89 5.23 -15.98
N HIS A 131 -27.95 4.03 -15.41
CA HIS A 131 -28.58 2.86 -16.06
C HIS A 131 -30.11 2.82 -15.94
N ALA A 132 -30.71 3.72 -15.16
CA ALA A 132 -32.17 3.87 -15.10
C ALA A 132 -32.78 4.60 -16.31
N ARG A 133 -31.97 5.16 -17.23
CA ARG A 133 -32.48 5.94 -18.37
C ARG A 133 -32.81 5.12 -19.62
N TYR A 134 -32.45 3.83 -19.69
CA TYR A 134 -32.68 2.98 -20.88
C TYR A 134 -33.39 1.64 -20.59
N SER A 135 -34.11 1.51 -19.48
CA SER A 135 -35.07 0.39 -19.31
C SER A 135 -36.50 0.93 -19.29
N TRP A 136 -37.02 1.22 -20.48
CA TRP A 136 -38.47 1.31 -20.71
C TRP A 136 -39.08 -0.10 -20.67
N ILE A 137 -38.94 -0.79 -19.53
CA ILE A 137 -39.74 -1.97 -19.23
C ILE A 137 -40.44 -1.64 -17.91
N ASP A 138 -41.66 -1.15 -18.07
CA ASP A 138 -42.62 -0.94 -16.99
C ASP A 138 -42.74 -2.25 -16.18
N PRO A 139 -42.57 -2.25 -14.85
CA PRO A 139 -42.69 -3.46 -14.04
C PRO A 139 -44.03 -4.18 -14.22
N ASN A 140 -45.06 -3.47 -14.67
CA ASN A 140 -46.39 -4.00 -14.93
C ASN A 140 -46.48 -4.87 -16.19
N THR A 141 -45.61 -4.70 -17.20
CA THR A 141 -45.60 -5.56 -18.40
C THR A 141 -45.00 -6.94 -18.15
N LEU A 142 -44.16 -7.11 -17.12
CA LEU A 142 -43.57 -8.40 -16.77
C LEU A 142 -44.52 -9.34 -16.04
N LEU A 143 -45.51 -8.79 -15.32
CA LEU A 143 -46.54 -9.59 -14.63
C LEU A 143 -47.59 -10.16 -15.59
N ASP A 144 -47.80 -9.52 -16.73
CA ASP A 144 -48.77 -9.97 -17.75
C ASP A 144 -48.21 -11.13 -18.60
N LEU A 145 -46.89 -11.21 -18.77
CA LEU A 145 -46.20 -12.34 -19.44
C LEU A 145 -46.13 -13.61 -18.57
N SER A 146 -46.56 -13.52 -17.30
CA SER A 146 -46.60 -14.64 -16.35
C SER A 146 -47.99 -15.26 -16.18
N LYS A 147 -48.98 -14.80 -16.95
CA LYS A 147 -50.33 -15.35 -17.06
C LYS A 147 -50.56 -15.96 -18.44
#